data_AF-A0A7V0MJT0-F1
#
_entry.id   AF-A0A7V0MJT0-F1
#
_cell.length_a   1.000
_cell.length_b   1.000
_cell.length_c   1.000
_cell.angle_alpha   90.00
_cell.angle_beta   90.00
_cell.angle_gamma   90.00
#
_symmetry.space_group_name_H-M   'P 1'
#
loop_
_entity.id
_entity.type
_entity.pdbx_description
1 polymer ?
#
loop_
_entity_poly.entity_id
_entity_poly.type
_entity_poly.pdbx_seq_one_letter_code
_entity_poly.pdbx_strand_id
1 'polypeptide(L)'
;MESKPTYEKVLLSSLYLLITVILALLLSSPVLATEIEQQEEIETLNLKQLIDLALKNSPDLAAIKAGVKAAEMKVKQARGGYYPRMDIDAVVGPVNDAEKPYVEVDPGKVTSDGKYIGEIVEETPNDELHGVNIFGRLELTITQPIFTFGKISNRYKAALEGLDAAKTEIDKKRGEIILRVKELYYALVLSNMGSEAADESDDFFSDIQDKVKKLLKLGSTNVTTTDLYRIEAYRAATKQFKSKAERGGRVTYEALKKLIGYSPGRDFKIDATELPTKLPSLKDQEKCIQEALANRPEFIQLKKSLSAKKYMISAKKADLYPSFFLLVKGDFADAPGREEWDDPYIDDKYHSTSIGVVLGGNWHLDWGIGTAEVNKERAEYESLTNTLLMAKRDVAIQVMKYYQDVLEAYEGVQTYEKAAIAARKWIVAAISNFDMGLGTVNDIILAIEKYSENRGEYLSSLYDFNRNLARLSYAIAEYRRGTQQ
;
A
#
# COMPACT_ATOMS: atom_id res chain seq x y z
N MET A 1 -48.41 -29.06 -47.72
CA MET A 1 -47.31 -29.37 -48.64
C MET A 1 -46.13 -28.53 -48.19
N GLU A 2 -45.41 -28.99 -47.16
CA GLU A 2 -44.26 -28.29 -46.58
C GLU A 2 -43.28 -29.36 -46.12
N SER A 3 -42.21 -29.55 -46.90
CA SER A 3 -41.16 -30.51 -46.60
C SER A 3 -40.23 -29.91 -45.56
N LYS A 4 -40.20 -30.49 -44.36
CA LYS A 4 -39.22 -30.18 -43.32
C LYS A 4 -37.79 -30.43 -43.86
N PRO A 5 -36.83 -29.54 -43.60
CA PRO A 5 -35.45 -29.72 -44.04
C PRO A 5 -34.80 -30.87 -43.24
N THR A 6 -34.15 -31.77 -43.98
CA THR A 6 -33.44 -32.95 -43.46
C THR A 6 -32.24 -32.53 -42.62
N TYR A 7 -32.11 -33.12 -41.43
CA TYR A 7 -31.04 -32.87 -40.43
C TYR A 7 -29.60 -32.90 -40.99
N GLU A 8 -29.35 -33.61 -42.10
CA GLU A 8 -28.05 -33.65 -42.77
C GLU A 8 -27.55 -32.28 -43.27
N LYS A 9 -28.45 -31.39 -43.70
CA LYS A 9 -28.04 -30.07 -44.21
C LYS A 9 -27.56 -29.13 -43.11
N VAL A 10 -28.07 -29.28 -41.89
CA VAL A 10 -27.65 -28.47 -40.74
C VAL A 10 -26.26 -28.89 -40.28
N LEU A 11 -26.00 -30.20 -40.20
CA LEU A 11 -24.71 -30.74 -39.77
C LEU A 11 -23.56 -30.42 -40.75
N LEU A 12 -23.79 -30.48 -42.06
CA LEU A 12 -22.77 -30.09 -43.05
C LEU A 12 -22.46 -28.58 -43.00
N SER A 13 -23.46 -27.74 -42.74
CA SER A 13 -23.26 -26.28 -42.65
C SER A 13 -22.45 -25.88 -41.41
N SER A 14 -22.67 -26.56 -40.28
CA SER A 14 -21.88 -26.36 -39.06
C SER A 14 -20.43 -26.86 -39.19
N LEU A 15 -20.19 -27.93 -39.96
CA LEU A 15 -18.86 -28.46 -40.19
C LEU A 15 -18.02 -27.54 -41.08
N TYR A 16 -18.62 -26.97 -42.13
CA TYR A 16 -17.96 -25.96 -42.97
C TYR A 16 -17.66 -24.66 -42.20
N LEU A 17 -18.55 -24.23 -41.30
CA LEU A 17 -18.32 -23.07 -40.44
C LEU A 17 -17.17 -23.32 -39.44
N LEU A 18 -17.08 -24.54 -38.88
CA LEU A 18 -16.00 -24.90 -37.97
C LEU A 18 -14.65 -24.96 -38.69
N ILE A 19 -14.61 -25.52 -39.91
CA ILE A 19 -13.39 -25.61 -40.72
C ILE A 19 -12.95 -24.22 -41.19
N THR A 20 -13.86 -23.32 -41.57
CA THR A 20 -13.49 -21.94 -41.94
C THR A 20 -13.01 -21.11 -40.75
N VAL A 21 -13.57 -21.32 -39.55
CA VAL A 21 -13.07 -20.68 -38.32
C VAL A 21 -11.68 -21.21 -37.93
N ILE A 22 -11.45 -22.53 -38.06
CA ILE A 22 -10.13 -23.13 -37.80
C ILE A 22 -9.09 -22.69 -38.84
N LEU A 23 -9.47 -22.56 -40.12
CA LEU A 23 -8.58 -22.06 -41.18
C LEU A 23 -8.27 -20.56 -41.02
N ALA A 24 -9.23 -19.77 -40.52
CA ALA A 24 -9.03 -18.35 -40.18
C ALA A 24 -8.11 -18.17 -38.96
N LEU A 25 -8.17 -19.08 -37.97
CA LEU A 25 -7.29 -19.13 -36.80
C LEU A 25 -5.86 -19.62 -37.14
N LEU A 26 -5.69 -20.43 -38.18
CA LEU A 26 -4.37 -20.90 -38.65
C LEU A 26 -3.67 -19.90 -39.57
N LEU A 27 -4.41 -19.04 -40.26
CA LEU A 27 -3.85 -17.96 -41.09
C LEU A 27 -3.50 -16.69 -40.29
N SER A 28 -3.95 -16.56 -39.04
CA SER A 28 -3.44 -15.59 -38.07
C SER A 28 -2.18 -16.11 -37.38
N SER A 29 -1.17 -16.47 -38.17
CA SER A 29 0.18 -16.67 -37.64
C SER A 29 0.70 -15.29 -37.20
N PRO A 30 1.30 -15.16 -36.00
CA PRO A 30 1.93 -13.91 -35.63
C PRO A 30 3.05 -13.67 -36.64
N VAL A 31 2.94 -12.54 -37.36
CA VAL A 31 4.09 -11.94 -38.05
C VAL A 31 5.25 -12.06 -37.09
N LEU A 32 6.30 -12.74 -37.55
CA LEU A 32 7.59 -12.80 -36.91
C LEU A 32 7.95 -11.34 -36.62
N ALA A 33 7.70 -10.90 -35.38
CA ALA A 33 8.19 -9.64 -34.91
C ALA A 33 9.69 -9.84 -34.91
N THR A 34 10.35 -9.36 -35.97
CA THR A 34 11.70 -8.86 -35.87
C THR A 34 11.71 -7.98 -34.63
N GLU A 35 12.19 -8.54 -33.52
CA GLU A 35 12.77 -7.77 -32.43
C GLU A 35 13.85 -6.92 -33.11
N ILE A 36 13.43 -5.73 -33.53
CA ILE A 36 14.36 -4.63 -33.68
C ILE A 36 14.87 -4.50 -32.24
N GLU A 37 16.05 -5.06 -31.97
CA GLU A 37 16.92 -4.60 -30.90
C GLU A 37 17.14 -3.11 -31.19
N GLN A 38 16.17 -2.28 -30.80
CA GLN A 38 16.43 -0.90 -30.50
C GLN A 38 17.47 -0.99 -29.40
N GLN A 39 18.72 -0.73 -29.76
CA GLN A 39 19.72 -0.30 -28.80
C GLN A 39 19.06 0.84 -28.04
N GLU A 40 18.47 0.53 -26.88
CA GLU A 40 17.96 1.53 -25.95
C GLU A 40 19.19 2.37 -25.60
N GLU A 41 19.25 3.56 -26.19
CA GLU A 41 20.29 4.53 -25.90
C GLU A 41 20.27 4.74 -24.39
N ILE A 42 21.40 4.46 -23.73
CA ILE A 42 21.49 4.50 -22.26
C ILE A 42 21.19 5.95 -21.83
N GLU A 43 19.98 6.16 -21.32
CA GLU A 43 19.47 7.48 -20.96
C GLU A 43 20.26 8.03 -19.75
N THR A 44 20.65 9.30 -19.85
CA THR A 44 21.24 10.02 -18.72
C THR A 44 20.13 10.70 -17.93
N LEU A 45 19.92 10.25 -16.69
CA LEU A 45 18.84 10.68 -15.82
C LEU A 45 19.35 11.56 -14.68
N ASN A 46 18.67 12.68 -14.48
CA ASN A 46 18.89 13.55 -13.32
C ASN A 46 17.99 13.16 -12.12
N LEU A 47 18.31 13.71 -10.95
CA LEU A 47 17.57 13.44 -9.72
C LEU A 47 16.05 13.66 -9.85
N LYS A 48 15.61 14.70 -10.57
CA LYS A 48 14.18 14.99 -10.75
C LYS A 48 13.50 13.92 -11.60
N GLN A 49 14.11 13.52 -12.71
CA GLN A 49 13.60 12.44 -13.56
C GLN A 49 13.53 11.12 -12.81
N LEU A 50 14.53 10.79 -11.99
CA LEU A 50 14.52 9.59 -11.14
C LEU A 50 13.37 9.62 -10.12
N ILE A 51 13.11 10.78 -9.51
CA ILE A 51 11.96 10.95 -8.61
C ILE A 51 10.64 10.74 -9.36
N ASP A 52 10.48 11.37 -10.54
CA ASP A 52 9.26 11.28 -11.32
C ASP A 52 9.00 9.84 -11.81
N LEU A 53 10.04 9.14 -12.25
CA LEU A 53 9.96 7.72 -12.62
C LEU A 53 9.59 6.84 -11.42
N ALA A 54 10.23 7.04 -10.27
CA ALA A 54 9.90 6.30 -9.05
C ALA A 54 8.45 6.52 -8.60
N LEU A 55 7.96 7.77 -8.62
CA LEU A 55 6.58 8.07 -8.25
C LEU A 55 5.57 7.52 -9.26
N LYS A 56 5.92 7.49 -10.55
CA LYS A 56 5.07 6.95 -11.62
C LYS A 56 4.96 5.43 -11.55
N ASN A 57 6.08 4.74 -11.33
CA ASN A 57 6.18 3.29 -11.44
C ASN A 57 6.11 2.54 -10.10
N SER A 58 6.05 3.24 -8.96
CA SER A 58 6.07 2.60 -7.63
C SER A 58 4.87 1.66 -7.39
N PRO A 59 5.11 0.35 -7.19
CA PRO A 59 4.06 -0.60 -6.80
C PRO A 59 3.52 -0.30 -5.40
N ASP A 60 4.38 0.16 -4.49
CA ASP A 60 3.96 0.56 -3.14
C ASP A 60 2.93 1.70 -3.18
N LEU A 61 3.15 2.71 -4.02
CA LEU A 61 2.21 3.82 -4.16
C LEU A 61 0.89 3.35 -4.80
N ALA A 62 0.95 2.41 -5.74
CA ALA A 62 -0.24 1.78 -6.32
C ALA A 62 -1.04 0.99 -5.26
N ALA A 63 -0.36 0.27 -4.36
CA ALA A 63 -1.00 -0.44 -3.24
C ALA A 63 -1.70 0.52 -2.28
N ILE A 64 -1.06 1.63 -1.90
CA ILE A 64 -1.70 2.67 -1.06
C ILE A 64 -2.93 3.27 -1.75
N LYS A 65 -2.85 3.57 -3.05
CA LYS A 65 -4.00 4.05 -3.83
C LYS A 65 -5.16 3.03 -3.86
N ALA A 66 -4.86 1.74 -3.96
CA ALA A 66 -5.88 0.69 -3.86
C ALA A 66 -6.51 0.64 -2.45
N GLY A 67 -5.71 0.84 -1.39
CA GLY A 67 -6.20 1.00 -0.03
C GLY A 67 -7.15 2.19 0.14
N VAL A 68 -6.85 3.33 -0.50
CA VAL A 68 -7.75 4.50 -0.54
C VAL A 68 -9.05 4.16 -1.25
N LYS A 69 -9.01 3.47 -2.40
CA LYS A 69 -10.24 2.98 -3.07
C LYS A 69 -11.06 2.05 -2.16
N ALA A 70 -10.41 1.19 -1.38
CA ALA A 70 -11.11 0.36 -0.40
C ALA A 70 -11.79 1.21 0.69
N ALA A 71 -11.15 2.29 1.16
CA ALA A 71 -11.76 3.24 2.08
C ALA A 71 -12.93 4.00 1.45
N GLU A 72 -12.86 4.36 0.17
CA GLU A 72 -13.99 4.95 -0.58
C GLU A 72 -15.17 3.97 -0.65
N MET A 73 -14.90 2.67 -0.86
CA MET A 73 -15.94 1.65 -0.83
C MET A 73 -16.54 1.47 0.57
N LYS A 74 -15.77 1.63 1.65
CA LYS A 74 -16.31 1.67 3.02
C LYS A 74 -17.24 2.88 3.24
N VAL A 75 -16.94 4.03 2.66
CA VAL A 75 -17.85 5.19 2.68
C VAL A 75 -19.16 4.87 1.95
N LYS A 76 -19.08 4.25 0.75
CA LYS A 76 -20.27 3.82 0.01
C LYS A 76 -21.06 2.76 0.78
N GLN A 77 -20.39 1.82 1.43
CA GLN A 77 -21.02 0.82 2.30
C GLN A 77 -21.75 1.46 3.47
N ALA A 78 -21.14 2.43 4.15
CA ALA A 78 -21.77 3.17 5.23
C ALA A 78 -22.97 4.01 4.74
N ARG A 79 -22.86 4.61 3.55
CA ARG A 79 -23.98 5.29 2.88
C ARG A 79 -25.10 4.31 2.51
N GLY A 80 -24.75 3.06 2.20
CA GLY A 80 -25.70 1.98 1.93
C GLY A 80 -26.71 1.76 3.04
N GLY A 81 -26.37 2.11 4.29
CA GLY A 81 -27.31 2.06 5.41
C GLY A 81 -28.53 2.98 5.26
N TYR A 82 -28.50 3.97 4.35
CA TYR A 82 -29.66 4.82 4.05
C TYR A 82 -30.63 4.22 3.03
N TYR A 83 -30.18 3.25 2.23
CA TYR A 83 -31.00 2.64 1.19
C TYR A 83 -31.91 1.55 1.76
N PRO A 84 -33.04 1.26 1.09
CA PRO A 84 -33.88 0.15 1.47
C PRO A 84 -33.09 -1.16 1.29
N ARG A 85 -33.21 -2.06 2.25
CA ARG A 85 -32.76 -3.44 2.10
C ARG A 85 -33.89 -4.27 1.54
N MET A 86 -33.60 -5.09 0.54
CA MET A 86 -34.54 -6.04 -0.04
C MET A 86 -33.99 -7.45 0.20
N ASP A 87 -34.80 -8.28 0.83
CA ASP A 87 -34.53 -9.68 1.08
C ASP A 87 -35.62 -10.49 0.35
N ILE A 88 -35.21 -11.51 -0.40
CA ILE A 88 -36.10 -12.42 -1.14
C ILE A 88 -35.81 -13.83 -0.65
N ASP A 89 -36.79 -14.45 -0.01
CA ASP A 89 -36.71 -15.82 0.47
C ASP A 89 -37.60 -16.70 -0.41
N ALA A 90 -37.01 -17.73 -1.02
CA ALA A 90 -37.72 -18.72 -1.81
C ALA A 90 -37.54 -20.09 -1.18
N VAL A 91 -38.64 -20.71 -0.78
CA VAL A 91 -38.69 -22.03 -0.16
C VAL A 91 -39.46 -22.96 -1.09
N VAL A 92 -38.91 -24.15 -1.33
CA VAL A 92 -39.54 -25.21 -2.13
C VAL A 92 -39.30 -26.53 -1.42
N GLY A 93 -40.33 -27.38 -1.40
CA GLY A 93 -40.21 -28.69 -0.76
C GLY A 93 -41.39 -29.61 -1.06
N PRO A 94 -41.23 -30.92 -0.81
CA PRO A 94 -42.34 -31.84 -0.89
C PRO A 94 -43.36 -31.54 0.20
N VAL A 95 -44.64 -31.68 -0.14
CA VAL A 95 -45.76 -31.56 0.79
C VAL A 95 -46.76 -32.69 0.47
N ASN A 96 -47.39 -33.25 1.49
CA ASN A 96 -48.48 -34.20 1.28
C ASN A 96 -49.76 -33.44 0.96
N ASP A 97 -50.60 -34.04 0.13
CA ASP A 97 -51.96 -33.59 -0.12
C ASP A 97 -52.76 -33.49 1.18
N ALA A 98 -53.76 -32.62 1.16
CA ALA A 98 -54.64 -32.39 2.29
C ALA A 98 -55.99 -31.95 1.79
N GLU A 99 -56.98 -32.83 1.88
CA GLU A 99 -58.35 -32.60 1.46
C GLU A 99 -59.24 -32.37 2.68
N LYS A 100 -60.30 -31.57 2.54
CA LYS A 100 -61.21 -31.28 3.66
C LYS A 100 -61.97 -32.54 4.05
N PRO A 101 -62.10 -32.82 5.36
CA PRO A 101 -62.98 -33.87 5.80
C PRO A 101 -64.43 -33.55 5.43
N TYR A 102 -65.18 -34.55 4.97
CA TYR A 102 -66.62 -34.43 4.76
C TYR A 102 -67.40 -35.37 5.66
N VAL A 103 -68.67 -35.06 5.83
CA VAL A 103 -69.59 -35.90 6.59
C VAL A 103 -70.31 -36.82 5.61
N GLU A 104 -69.97 -38.10 5.65
CA GLU A 104 -70.71 -39.13 4.94
C GLU A 104 -71.95 -39.50 5.78
N VAL A 105 -73.13 -39.36 5.19
CA VAL A 105 -74.40 -39.60 5.86
C VAL A 105 -75.00 -40.90 5.35
N ASP A 106 -75.11 -41.90 6.22
CA ASP A 106 -75.77 -43.17 5.91
C ASP A 106 -77.30 -43.01 6.02
N PRO A 107 -78.06 -43.09 4.90
CA PRO A 107 -79.51 -42.93 4.92
C PRO A 107 -80.23 -44.02 5.74
N GLY A 108 -79.57 -45.15 6.01
CA GLY A 108 -80.09 -46.26 6.82
C GLY A 108 -79.91 -46.09 8.33
N LYS A 109 -79.08 -45.11 8.78
CA LYS A 109 -78.81 -44.85 10.20
C LYS A 109 -79.47 -43.54 10.63
N VAL A 110 -80.73 -43.67 11.07
CA VAL A 110 -81.53 -42.56 11.58
C VAL A 110 -81.78 -42.76 13.07
N THR A 111 -81.53 -41.73 13.87
CA THR A 111 -81.85 -41.73 15.29
C THR A 111 -83.36 -41.77 15.51
N SER A 112 -83.81 -42.19 16.69
CA SER A 112 -85.24 -42.33 17.02
C SER A 112 -86.05 -41.01 16.89
N ASP A 113 -85.37 -39.86 16.87
CA ASP A 113 -85.93 -38.52 16.63
C ASP A 113 -85.85 -38.05 15.16
N GLY A 114 -85.49 -38.94 14.24
CA GLY A 114 -85.55 -38.69 12.79
C GLY A 114 -84.34 -37.96 12.20
N LYS A 115 -83.21 -37.89 12.91
CA LYS A 115 -81.98 -37.26 12.40
C LYS A 115 -81.03 -38.31 11.83
N TYR A 116 -80.37 -37.97 10.72
CA TYR A 116 -79.34 -38.83 10.15
C TYR A 116 -78.05 -38.77 10.98
N ILE A 117 -77.38 -39.91 11.14
CA ILE A 117 -76.05 -39.98 11.74
C ILE A 117 -75.02 -39.87 10.61
N GLY A 118 -74.17 -38.85 10.69
CA GLY A 118 -73.04 -38.68 9.79
C GLY A 118 -71.74 -39.17 10.44
N GLU A 119 -70.86 -39.75 9.64
CA GLU A 119 -69.48 -40.09 10.00
C GLU A 119 -68.53 -39.11 9.31
N ILE A 120 -67.50 -38.64 10.02
CA ILE A 120 -66.48 -37.77 9.42
C ILE A 120 -65.48 -38.67 8.70
N VAL A 121 -65.34 -38.47 7.40
CA VAL A 121 -64.39 -39.18 6.54
C VAL A 121 -63.25 -38.23 6.17
N GLU A 122 -62.02 -38.68 6.40
CA GLU A 122 -60.78 -37.99 6.00
C GLU A 122 -60.17 -38.74 4.80
N GLU A 123 -60.16 -38.13 3.61
CA GLU A 123 -59.59 -38.76 2.40
C GLU A 123 -58.06 -38.79 2.40
N THR A 124 -57.42 -37.86 3.12
CA THR A 124 -55.97 -37.77 3.28
C THR A 124 -55.57 -37.84 4.77
N PRO A 125 -55.44 -39.04 5.36
CA PRO A 125 -55.04 -39.21 6.76
C PRO A 125 -53.61 -38.72 7.05
N ASN A 126 -53.37 -38.21 8.26
CA ASN A 126 -52.07 -37.65 8.66
C ASN A 126 -50.98 -38.70 8.99
N ASP A 127 -51.32 -39.99 9.02
CA ASP A 127 -50.45 -41.10 9.45
C ASP A 127 -49.77 -41.87 8.31
N GLU A 128 -50.10 -41.58 7.06
CA GLU A 128 -49.51 -42.20 5.86
C GLU A 128 -49.08 -41.15 4.80
N LEU A 129 -48.10 -41.51 3.97
CA LEU A 129 -47.61 -40.64 2.90
C LEU A 129 -48.49 -40.80 1.65
N HIS A 130 -49.36 -39.83 1.38
CA HIS A 130 -50.27 -39.82 0.23
C HIS A 130 -50.14 -38.52 -0.56
N GLY A 131 -50.29 -38.60 -1.88
CA GLY A 131 -50.37 -37.42 -2.74
C GLY A 131 -49.21 -36.45 -2.57
N VAL A 132 -47.97 -36.87 -2.85
CA VAL A 132 -46.82 -35.97 -2.66
C VAL A 132 -46.76 -34.97 -3.80
N ASN A 133 -46.98 -33.70 -3.48
CA ASN A 133 -46.84 -32.57 -4.38
C ASN A 133 -45.69 -31.64 -3.96
N ILE A 134 -45.48 -30.59 -4.75
CA ILE A 134 -44.42 -29.60 -4.52
C ILE A 134 -45.05 -28.31 -4.00
N PHE A 135 -44.72 -27.96 -2.76
CA PHE A 135 -45.01 -26.65 -2.20
C PHE A 135 -43.93 -25.65 -2.61
N GLY A 136 -44.36 -24.43 -2.94
CA GLY A 136 -43.49 -23.27 -3.14
C GLY A 136 -43.96 -22.08 -2.31
N ARG A 137 -43.01 -21.34 -1.73
CA ARG A 137 -43.25 -20.05 -1.08
C ARG A 137 -42.17 -19.04 -1.46
N LEU A 138 -42.62 -17.84 -1.79
CA LEU A 138 -41.82 -16.67 -2.08
C LEU A 138 -42.18 -15.57 -1.09
N GLU A 139 -41.21 -15.09 -0.33
CA GLU A 139 -41.36 -13.97 0.59
C GLU A 139 -40.43 -12.83 0.15
N LEU A 140 -41.01 -11.64 -0.01
CA LEU A 140 -40.31 -10.41 -0.33
C LEU A 140 -40.38 -9.48 0.88
N THR A 141 -39.24 -9.09 1.42
CA THR A 141 -39.13 -8.14 2.52
C THR A 141 -38.31 -6.92 2.11
N ILE A 142 -38.92 -5.74 2.14
CA ILE A 142 -38.23 -4.45 1.92
C ILE A 142 -38.24 -3.65 3.23
N THR A 143 -37.05 -3.39 3.78
CA THR A 143 -36.87 -2.61 5.02
C THR A 143 -36.18 -1.29 4.74
N GLN A 144 -36.86 -0.17 5.02
CA GLN A 144 -36.32 1.18 4.92
C GLN A 144 -36.17 1.80 6.32
N PRO A 145 -34.94 2.09 6.79
CA PRO A 145 -34.76 2.89 8.00
C PRO A 145 -35.35 4.29 7.81
N ILE A 146 -36.23 4.71 8.73
CA ILE A 146 -36.82 6.06 8.72
C ILE A 146 -36.17 6.96 9.76
N PHE A 147 -35.82 6.43 10.93
CA PHE A 147 -35.18 7.19 12.00
C PHE A 147 -34.34 6.29 12.90
N THR A 148 -33.05 6.57 13.03
CA THR A 148 -32.09 5.72 13.76
C THR A 148 -31.25 6.51 14.78
N PHE A 149 -31.74 7.64 15.29
CA PHE A 149 -31.03 8.51 16.25
C PHE A 149 -29.57 8.86 15.86
N GLY A 150 -29.29 8.94 14.55
CA GLY A 150 -27.96 9.24 14.04
C GLY A 150 -27.00 8.06 13.92
N LYS A 151 -27.43 6.82 14.15
CA LYS A 151 -26.63 5.59 13.92
C LYS A 151 -26.03 5.54 12.50
N ILE A 152 -26.86 5.68 11.47
CA ILE A 152 -26.41 5.62 10.07
C ILE A 152 -25.56 6.85 9.72
N SER A 153 -26.00 8.05 10.12
CA SER A 153 -25.32 9.30 9.76
C SER A 153 -23.94 9.44 10.40
N ASN A 154 -23.79 9.04 11.66
CA ASN A 154 -22.50 9.07 12.34
C ASN A 154 -21.55 7.99 11.80
N ARG A 155 -22.05 6.79 11.45
CA ARG A 155 -21.21 5.76 10.77
C ARG A 155 -20.72 6.26 9.40
N TYR A 156 -21.58 6.92 8.64
CA TYR A 156 -21.21 7.54 7.36
C TYR A 156 -20.16 8.64 7.55
N LYS A 157 -20.35 9.57 8.49
CA LYS A 157 -19.35 10.61 8.81
C LYS A 157 -18.03 10.04 9.33
N ALA A 158 -18.08 8.99 10.15
CA ALA A 158 -16.88 8.30 10.61
C ALA A 158 -16.10 7.67 9.43
N ALA A 159 -16.82 7.04 8.49
CA ALA A 159 -16.20 6.49 7.29
C ALA A 159 -15.61 7.58 6.38
N LEU A 160 -16.25 8.75 6.26
CA LEU A 160 -15.73 9.89 5.49
C LEU A 160 -14.43 10.43 6.08
N GLU A 161 -14.38 10.69 7.38
CA GLU A 161 -13.14 11.13 8.04
C GLU A 161 -12.04 10.04 7.96
N GLY A 162 -12.43 8.76 8.01
CA GLY A 162 -11.53 7.63 7.76
C GLY A 162 -10.97 7.58 6.34
N LEU A 163 -11.77 7.94 5.33
CA LEU A 163 -11.30 8.10 3.95
C LEU A 163 -10.30 9.26 3.82
N ASP A 164 -10.60 10.40 4.44
CA ASP A 164 -9.67 11.54 4.45
C ASP A 164 -8.34 11.16 5.12
N ALA A 165 -8.38 10.42 6.24
CA ALA A 165 -7.18 9.86 6.86
C ALA A 165 -6.43 8.93 5.90
N ALA A 166 -7.13 8.03 5.20
CA ALA A 166 -6.50 7.12 4.23
C ALA A 166 -5.84 7.87 3.06
N LYS A 167 -6.44 8.96 2.57
CA LYS A 167 -5.87 9.79 1.50
C LYS A 167 -4.52 10.40 1.88
N THR A 168 -4.32 10.78 3.14
CA THR A 168 -3.04 11.34 3.61
C THR A 168 -1.87 10.35 3.55
N GLU A 169 -2.16 9.04 3.53
CA GLU A 169 -1.14 8.00 3.38
C GLU A 169 -0.45 8.07 2.02
N ILE A 170 -1.15 8.54 0.97
CA ILE A 170 -0.56 8.78 -0.35
C ILE A 170 0.54 9.83 -0.25
N ASP A 171 0.27 10.96 0.41
CA ASP A 171 1.26 12.04 0.58
C ASP A 171 2.47 11.54 1.37
N LYS A 172 2.23 10.82 2.48
CA LYS A 172 3.30 10.22 3.28
C LYS A 172 4.20 9.33 2.43
N LYS A 173 3.59 8.38 1.71
CA LYS A 173 4.33 7.41 0.89
C LYS A 173 5.08 8.08 -0.26
N ARG A 174 4.51 9.13 -0.88
CA ARG A 174 5.23 9.96 -1.87
C ARG A 174 6.49 10.57 -1.26
N GLY A 175 6.38 11.16 -0.07
CA GLY A 175 7.52 11.72 0.65
C GLY A 175 8.61 10.68 0.93
N GLU A 176 8.23 9.49 1.39
CA GLU A 176 9.17 8.38 1.65
C GLU A 176 9.91 7.94 0.38
N ILE A 177 9.20 7.81 -0.74
CA ILE A 177 9.80 7.46 -2.04
C ILE A 177 10.79 8.54 -2.48
N ILE A 178 10.39 9.83 -2.40
CA ILE A 178 11.27 10.95 -2.76
C ILE A 178 12.54 10.95 -1.91
N LEU A 179 12.41 10.77 -0.58
CA LEU A 179 13.55 10.68 0.32
C LEU A 179 14.46 9.52 -0.06
N ARG A 180 13.88 8.34 -0.32
CA ARG A 180 14.65 7.14 -0.66
C ARG A 180 15.40 7.27 -1.98
N VAL A 181 14.78 7.88 -3.00
CA VAL A 181 15.47 8.19 -4.27
C VAL A 181 16.64 9.13 -4.03
N LYS A 182 16.45 10.21 -3.25
CA LYS A 182 17.54 11.15 -2.90
C LYS A 182 18.69 10.46 -2.18
N GLU A 183 18.41 9.65 -1.15
CA GLU A 183 19.44 8.91 -0.41
C GLU A 183 20.25 7.98 -1.33
N LEU A 184 19.58 7.22 -2.20
CA LEU A 184 20.26 6.30 -3.13
C LEU A 184 21.03 7.06 -4.22
N TYR A 185 20.46 8.14 -4.75
CA TYR A 185 21.13 8.98 -5.73
C TYR A 185 22.43 9.56 -5.16
N TYR A 186 22.40 10.14 -3.95
CA TYR A 186 23.60 10.67 -3.32
C TYR A 186 24.62 9.59 -2.98
N ALA A 187 24.17 8.41 -2.54
CA ALA A 187 25.05 7.28 -2.27
C ALA A 187 25.74 6.76 -3.54
N LEU A 188 25.05 6.80 -4.69
CA LEU A 188 25.61 6.37 -5.97
C LEU A 188 26.69 7.34 -6.45
N VAL A 189 26.40 8.65 -6.43
CA VAL A 189 27.40 9.69 -6.76
C VAL A 189 28.61 9.57 -5.83
N LEU A 190 28.38 9.41 -4.52
CA LEU A 190 29.45 9.23 -3.54
C LEU A 190 30.31 8.00 -3.83
N SER A 191 29.68 6.87 -4.22
CA SER A 191 30.41 5.63 -4.52
C SER A 191 31.37 5.81 -5.69
N ASN A 192 30.96 6.59 -6.71
CA ASN A 192 31.82 6.93 -7.84
C ASN A 192 32.97 7.85 -7.39
N MET A 193 32.67 8.93 -6.67
CA MET A 193 33.67 9.84 -6.11
C MET A 193 34.67 9.12 -5.18
N GLY A 194 34.19 8.14 -4.41
CA GLY A 194 35.02 7.32 -3.53
C GLY A 194 35.95 6.38 -4.30
N SER A 195 35.48 5.79 -5.41
CA SER A 195 36.33 5.02 -6.30
C SER A 195 37.42 5.88 -6.93
N GLU A 196 37.06 7.07 -7.41
CA GLU A 196 38.02 8.03 -8.00
C GLU A 196 39.06 8.50 -6.97
N ALA A 197 38.64 8.79 -5.73
CA ALA A 197 39.56 9.13 -4.66
C ALA A 197 40.51 7.97 -4.31
N ALA A 198 40.03 6.74 -4.36
CA ALA A 198 40.86 5.55 -4.15
C ALA A 198 41.89 5.38 -5.28
N ASP A 199 41.49 5.66 -6.53
CA ASP A 199 42.41 5.64 -7.67
C ASP A 199 43.49 6.72 -7.55
N GLU A 200 43.15 7.96 -7.19
CA GLU A 200 44.15 9.02 -6.97
C GLU A 200 45.15 8.60 -5.86
N SER A 201 44.68 8.00 -4.78
CA SER A 201 45.56 7.48 -3.72
C SER A 201 46.43 6.31 -4.18
N ASP A 202 45.91 5.40 -5.00
CA ASP A 202 46.68 4.26 -5.53
C ASP A 202 47.78 4.74 -6.49
N ASP A 203 47.51 5.79 -7.27
CA ASP A 203 48.49 6.43 -8.16
C ASP A 203 49.67 6.99 -7.36
N PHE A 204 49.41 7.73 -6.27
CA PHE A 204 50.48 8.21 -5.39
C PHE A 204 51.35 7.07 -4.83
N PHE A 205 50.72 5.97 -4.39
CA PHE A 205 51.44 4.79 -3.90
C PHE A 205 52.22 4.08 -5.02
N SER A 206 51.68 4.02 -6.23
CA SER A 206 52.33 3.39 -7.38
C SER A 206 53.58 4.18 -7.80
N ASP A 207 53.49 5.51 -7.84
CA ASP A 207 54.61 6.39 -8.19
C ASP A 207 55.78 6.26 -7.22
N ILE A 208 55.50 6.26 -5.90
CA ILE A 208 56.55 6.08 -4.90
C ILE A 208 57.12 4.66 -4.93
N GLN A 209 56.30 3.63 -5.17
CA GLN A 209 56.77 2.25 -5.31
C GLN A 209 57.77 2.12 -6.46
N ASP A 210 57.47 2.72 -7.62
CA ASP A 210 58.34 2.66 -8.79
C ASP A 210 59.63 3.46 -8.59
N LYS A 211 59.57 4.59 -7.89
CA LYS A 211 60.76 5.37 -7.50
C LYS A 211 61.66 4.56 -6.55
N VAL A 212 61.11 3.94 -5.51
CA VAL A 212 61.87 3.08 -4.58
C VAL A 212 62.51 1.90 -5.30
N LYS A 213 61.79 1.21 -6.20
CA LYS A 213 62.34 0.10 -7.01
C LYS A 213 63.53 0.55 -7.86
N LYS A 214 63.47 1.73 -8.47
CA LYS A 214 64.58 2.28 -9.28
C LYS A 214 65.80 2.58 -8.40
N LEU A 215 65.60 3.22 -7.24
CA LEU A 215 66.68 3.56 -6.32
C LEU A 215 67.38 2.33 -5.73
N LEU A 216 66.63 1.26 -5.41
CA LEU A 216 67.19 -0.02 -4.98
C LEU A 216 68.06 -0.67 -6.06
N LYS A 217 67.61 -0.64 -7.33
CA LYS A 217 68.40 -1.15 -8.46
C LYS A 217 69.70 -0.38 -8.69
N LEU A 218 69.71 0.90 -8.35
CA LEU A 218 70.88 1.77 -8.42
C LEU A 218 71.79 1.65 -7.17
N GLY A 219 71.44 0.80 -6.20
CA GLY A 219 72.23 0.60 -4.98
C GLY A 219 72.16 1.77 -4.00
N SER A 220 71.12 2.61 -4.06
CA SER A 220 70.95 3.74 -3.13
C SER A 220 70.76 3.25 -1.70
N THR A 221 71.49 3.84 -0.75
CA THR A 221 71.36 3.55 0.69
C THR A 221 70.18 4.28 1.34
N ASN A 222 69.52 5.19 0.62
CA ASN A 222 68.42 6.02 1.15
C ASN A 222 67.06 5.31 1.11
N VAL A 223 67.00 4.08 0.59
CA VAL A 223 65.80 3.25 0.51
C VAL A 223 66.11 1.80 0.86
N THR A 224 65.12 1.09 1.38
CA THR A 224 65.23 -0.31 1.77
C THR A 224 64.15 -1.18 1.12
N THR A 225 64.36 -2.50 1.09
CA THR A 225 63.32 -3.46 0.69
C THR A 225 62.12 -3.43 1.64
N THR A 226 62.33 -3.10 2.92
CA THR A 226 61.26 -2.90 3.90
C THR A 226 60.32 -1.77 3.51
N ASP A 227 60.81 -0.71 2.85
CA ASP A 227 59.97 0.38 2.36
C ASP A 227 58.97 -0.09 1.30
N LEU A 228 59.36 -1.04 0.43
CA LEU A 228 58.44 -1.65 -0.53
C LEU A 228 57.32 -2.42 0.17
N TYR A 229 57.63 -3.19 1.21
CA TYR A 229 56.61 -3.92 1.98
C TYR A 229 55.64 -2.97 2.69
N ARG A 230 56.13 -1.83 3.20
CA ARG A 230 55.26 -0.79 3.79
C ARG A 230 54.32 -0.20 2.74
N ILE A 231 54.84 0.18 1.57
CA ILE A 231 54.01 0.70 0.48
C ILE A 231 52.93 -0.32 0.08
N GLU A 232 53.30 -1.60 -0.07
CA GLU A 232 52.35 -2.67 -0.40
C GLU A 232 51.26 -2.84 0.66
N ALA A 233 51.61 -2.78 1.95
CA ALA A 233 50.66 -2.85 3.05
C ALA A 233 49.65 -1.70 3.03
N TYR A 234 50.10 -0.46 2.84
CA TYR A 234 49.22 0.71 2.76
C TYR A 234 48.36 0.71 1.49
N ARG A 235 48.94 0.35 0.35
CA ARG A 235 48.23 0.24 -0.92
C ARG A 235 47.13 -0.82 -0.88
N ALA A 236 47.30 -1.89 -0.09
CA ALA A 236 46.24 -2.89 0.13
C ALA A 236 44.99 -2.28 0.79
N ALA A 237 45.15 -1.32 1.71
CA ALA A 237 44.02 -0.62 2.32
C ALA A 237 43.27 0.24 1.30
N THR A 238 43.99 0.95 0.42
CA THR A 238 43.40 1.74 -0.69
C THR A 238 42.61 0.86 -1.65
N LYS A 239 43.18 -0.28 -2.06
CA LYS A 239 42.49 -1.25 -2.93
C LYS A 239 41.23 -1.81 -2.28
N GLN A 240 41.28 -2.08 -0.98
CA GLN A 240 40.12 -2.55 -0.23
C GLN A 240 39.04 -1.46 -0.13
N PHE A 241 39.42 -0.20 0.04
CA PHE A 241 38.49 0.94 0.01
C PHE A 241 37.82 1.08 -1.37
N LYS A 242 38.59 1.03 -2.46
CA LYS A 242 38.06 1.03 -3.84
C LYS A 242 37.02 -0.08 -4.06
N SER A 243 37.38 -1.32 -3.70
CA SER A 243 36.49 -2.48 -3.82
C SER A 243 35.17 -2.28 -3.05
N LYS A 244 35.22 -1.70 -1.85
CA LYS A 244 34.02 -1.35 -1.07
C LYS A 244 33.18 -0.28 -1.76
N ALA A 245 33.80 0.78 -2.30
CA ALA A 245 33.13 1.85 -3.01
C ALA A 245 32.43 1.33 -4.27
N GLU A 246 33.12 0.57 -5.11
CA GLU A 246 32.54 -0.04 -6.32
C GLU A 246 31.39 -0.98 -5.99
N ARG A 247 31.55 -1.86 -5.00
CA ARG A 247 30.48 -2.76 -4.57
C ARG A 247 29.27 -1.97 -4.05
N GLY A 248 29.51 -0.93 -3.25
CA GLY A 248 28.48 -0.02 -2.75
C GLY A 248 27.72 0.67 -3.88
N GLY A 249 28.46 1.16 -4.89
CA GLY A 249 27.90 1.76 -6.11
C GLY A 249 27.02 0.78 -6.88
N ARG A 250 27.49 -0.44 -7.14
CA ARG A 250 26.71 -1.48 -7.83
C ARG A 250 25.41 -1.81 -7.09
N VAL A 251 25.46 -2.02 -5.78
CA VAL A 251 24.26 -2.32 -4.97
C VAL A 251 23.30 -1.14 -4.95
N THR A 252 23.81 0.09 -4.85
CA THR A 252 23.00 1.31 -4.83
C THR A 252 22.33 1.54 -6.17
N TYR A 253 23.05 1.31 -7.27
CA TYR A 253 22.54 1.39 -8.64
C TYR A 253 21.39 0.40 -8.86
N GLU A 254 21.56 -0.87 -8.47
CA GLU A 254 20.49 -1.87 -8.58
C GLU A 254 19.26 -1.52 -7.71
N ALA A 255 19.50 -1.01 -6.49
CA ALA A 255 18.42 -0.54 -5.62
C ALA A 255 17.66 0.65 -6.24
N LEU A 256 18.37 1.59 -6.87
CA LEU A 256 17.77 2.74 -7.56
C LEU A 256 17.03 2.31 -8.82
N LYS A 257 17.60 1.41 -9.64
CA LYS A 257 16.98 0.80 -10.82
C LYS A 257 15.64 0.14 -10.48
N LYS A 258 15.62 -0.66 -9.40
CA LYS A 258 14.39 -1.24 -8.86
C LYS A 258 13.38 -0.17 -8.43
N LEU A 259 13.84 0.88 -7.74
CA LEU A 259 12.98 1.92 -7.20
C LEU A 259 12.30 2.77 -8.28
N ILE A 260 12.98 3.03 -9.40
CA ILE A 260 12.41 3.74 -10.57
C ILE A 260 11.56 2.84 -11.47
N GLY A 261 11.48 1.54 -11.15
CA GLY A 261 10.65 0.56 -11.86
C GLY A 261 11.23 0.10 -13.19
N TYR A 262 12.55 0.19 -13.37
CA TYR A 262 13.22 -0.34 -14.56
C TYR A 262 13.40 -1.87 -14.46
N SER A 263 13.35 -2.54 -15.61
CA SER A 263 13.65 -3.98 -15.71
C SER A 263 15.15 -4.24 -15.52
N PRO A 264 15.55 -5.46 -15.09
CA PRO A 264 16.97 -5.77 -14.84
C PRO A 264 17.91 -5.48 -16.01
N GLY A 265 17.44 -5.67 -17.25
CA GLY A 265 18.21 -5.43 -18.48
C GLY A 265 18.17 -4.02 -19.04
N ARG A 266 17.44 -3.08 -18.42
CA ARG A 266 17.42 -1.67 -18.83
C ARG A 266 18.33 -0.85 -17.93
N ASP A 267 19.38 -0.28 -18.51
CA ASP A 267 20.36 0.53 -17.81
C ASP A 267 20.18 2.04 -18.04
N PHE A 268 20.77 2.83 -17.15
CA PHE A 268 20.79 4.29 -17.21
C PHE A 268 22.12 4.83 -16.68
N LYS A 269 22.41 6.09 -17.03
CA LYS A 269 23.51 6.86 -16.43
C LYS A 269 22.93 7.97 -15.57
N ILE A 270 23.68 8.41 -14.56
CA ILE A 270 23.34 9.63 -13.81
C ILE A 270 24.07 10.82 -14.41
N ASP A 271 23.48 12.01 -14.34
CA ASP A 271 24.05 13.25 -14.87
C ASP A 271 25.13 13.86 -13.96
N ALA A 272 25.07 13.60 -12.66
CA ALA A 272 26.01 14.17 -11.70
C ALA A 272 27.24 13.30 -11.45
N THR A 273 28.40 13.95 -11.49
CA THR A 273 29.69 13.41 -11.05
C THR A 273 30.06 13.87 -9.64
N GLU A 274 29.48 14.98 -9.17
CA GLU A 274 29.77 15.58 -7.86
C GLU A 274 28.49 15.91 -7.08
N LEU A 275 28.61 15.91 -5.75
CA LEU A 275 27.52 16.31 -4.85
C LEU A 275 27.55 17.83 -4.56
N PRO A 276 26.38 18.45 -4.32
CA PRO A 276 26.31 19.84 -3.89
C PRO A 276 27.07 20.10 -2.58
N THR A 277 27.90 21.15 -2.55
CA THR A 277 28.75 21.52 -1.42
C THR A 277 28.28 22.76 -0.65
N LYS A 278 27.29 23.50 -1.18
CA LYS A 278 26.84 24.77 -0.60
C LYS A 278 25.66 24.57 0.36
N LEU A 279 25.73 25.19 1.53
CA LEU A 279 24.61 25.26 2.47
C LEU A 279 23.48 26.12 1.87
N PRO A 280 22.28 25.58 1.63
CA PRO A 280 21.13 26.39 1.27
C PRO A 280 20.71 27.30 2.44
N SER A 281 19.98 28.37 2.15
CA SER A 281 19.42 29.22 3.21
C SER A 281 18.41 28.42 4.04
N LEU A 282 18.83 28.01 5.24
CA LEU A 282 17.97 27.31 6.18
C LEU A 282 17.08 28.30 6.93
N LYS A 283 15.81 27.92 7.10
CA LYS A 283 14.93 28.62 8.04
C LYS A 283 15.39 28.32 9.46
N ASP A 284 15.07 29.22 10.38
CA ASP A 284 15.27 28.98 11.81
C ASP A 284 14.68 27.62 12.26
N GLN A 285 15.34 26.98 13.21
CA GLN A 285 15.01 25.63 13.68
C GLN A 285 13.57 25.57 14.20
N GLU A 286 13.14 26.58 14.96
CA GLU A 286 11.78 26.64 15.51
C GLU A 286 10.74 26.76 14.38
N LYS A 287 11.03 27.53 13.33
CA LYS A 287 10.16 27.61 12.14
C LYS A 287 10.08 26.27 11.42
N CYS A 288 11.17 25.51 11.33
CA CYS A 288 11.17 24.16 10.76
C CYS A 288 10.26 23.22 11.57
N ILE A 289 10.30 23.29 12.91
CA ILE A 289 9.44 22.50 13.79
C ILE A 289 7.97 22.85 13.56
N GLN A 290 7.62 24.15 13.54
CA GLN A 290 6.26 24.61 13.29
C GLN A 290 5.74 24.15 11.93
N GLU A 291 6.56 24.23 10.88
CA GLU A 291 6.22 23.74 9.54
C GLU A 291 5.97 22.23 9.51
N ALA A 292 6.79 21.44 10.21
CA ALA A 292 6.59 20.00 10.32
C ALA A 292 5.28 19.65 11.03
N LEU A 293 4.97 20.32 12.14
CA LEU A 293 3.73 20.11 12.91
C LEU A 293 2.47 20.52 12.11
N ALA A 294 2.58 21.50 11.23
CA ALA A 294 1.48 21.95 10.37
C ALA A 294 1.25 21.04 9.15
N ASN A 295 2.32 20.57 8.52
CA ASN A 295 2.26 20.00 7.18
C ASN A 295 2.53 18.49 7.10
N ARG A 296 3.02 17.82 8.15
CA ARG A 296 3.24 16.37 8.07
C ARG A 296 1.92 15.60 7.89
N PRO A 297 1.84 14.68 6.91
CA PRO A 297 0.63 13.88 6.67
C PRO A 297 0.17 13.12 7.91
N GLU A 298 1.09 12.61 8.72
CA GLU A 298 0.80 11.84 9.94
C GLU A 298 -0.06 12.63 10.93
N PHE A 299 0.14 13.94 11.08
CA PHE A 299 -0.70 14.76 11.94
C PHE A 299 -2.09 15.00 11.36
N ILE A 300 -2.20 15.12 10.04
CA ILE A 300 -3.49 15.25 9.36
C ILE A 300 -4.25 13.92 9.49
N GLN A 301 -3.57 12.80 9.25
CA GLN A 301 -4.09 11.44 9.44
C GLN A 301 -4.62 11.25 10.86
N LEU A 302 -3.82 11.56 11.88
CA LEU A 302 -4.23 11.42 13.29
C LEU A 302 -5.42 12.32 13.64
N LYS A 303 -5.45 13.57 13.18
CA LYS A 303 -6.59 14.48 13.40
C LYS A 303 -7.87 13.97 12.74
N LYS A 304 -7.75 13.42 11.52
CA LYS A 304 -8.87 12.81 10.79
C LYS A 304 -9.35 11.53 11.45
N SER A 305 -8.44 10.67 11.89
CA SER A 305 -8.75 9.47 12.67
C SER A 305 -9.42 9.78 14.02
N LEU A 306 -9.00 10.83 14.73
CA LEU A 306 -9.67 11.32 15.95
C LEU A 306 -11.10 11.78 15.65
N SER A 307 -11.29 12.50 14.55
CA SER A 307 -12.62 12.94 14.09
C SER A 307 -13.50 11.75 13.73
N ALA A 308 -12.96 10.75 13.03
CA ALA A 308 -13.64 9.49 12.73
C ALA A 308 -14.07 8.75 14.01
N LYS A 309 -13.18 8.65 15.00
CA LYS A 309 -13.46 8.05 16.31
C LYS A 309 -14.54 8.80 17.09
N LYS A 310 -14.53 10.13 17.06
CA LYS A 310 -15.59 10.94 17.69
C LYS A 310 -16.97 10.63 17.09
N TYR A 311 -17.06 10.51 15.77
CA TYR A 311 -18.30 10.10 15.12
C TYR A 311 -18.67 8.65 15.43
N MET A 312 -17.69 7.75 15.53
CA MET A 312 -17.95 6.36 15.92
C MET A 312 -18.51 6.24 17.34
N ILE A 313 -17.99 7.01 18.30
CA ILE A 313 -18.55 7.10 19.66
C ILE A 313 -20.02 7.54 19.61
N SER A 314 -20.35 8.57 18.81
CA SER A 314 -21.73 9.02 18.62
C SER A 314 -22.61 7.97 17.95
N ALA A 315 -22.08 7.18 17.00
CA ALA A 315 -22.78 6.07 16.40
C ALA A 315 -23.06 4.94 17.40
N LYS A 316 -22.09 4.59 18.24
CA LYS A 316 -22.26 3.58 19.31
C LYS A 316 -23.22 4.04 20.40
N LYS A 317 -23.27 5.33 20.71
CA LYS A 317 -24.33 5.88 21.58
C LYS A 317 -25.71 5.77 20.93
N ALA A 318 -25.79 6.00 19.62
CA ALA A 318 -27.05 5.84 18.87
C ALA A 318 -27.50 4.37 18.79
N ASP A 319 -26.58 3.41 18.89
CA ASP A 319 -26.92 1.97 18.95
C ASP A 319 -27.73 1.60 20.20
N LEU A 320 -27.71 2.42 21.27
CA LEU A 320 -28.49 2.22 22.50
C LEU A 320 -29.97 2.63 22.37
N TYR A 321 -30.34 3.31 21.28
CA TYR A 321 -31.69 3.81 21.05
C TYR A 321 -32.43 2.97 20.01
N PRO A 322 -33.78 2.94 20.06
CA PRO A 322 -34.57 2.22 19.07
C PRO A 322 -34.34 2.75 17.65
N SER A 323 -34.37 1.86 16.67
CA SER A 323 -34.40 2.23 15.25
C SER A 323 -35.78 2.01 14.69
N PHE A 324 -36.37 3.05 14.10
CA PHE A 324 -37.66 2.99 13.43
C PHE A 324 -37.47 2.75 11.93
N PHE A 325 -38.31 1.90 11.36
CA PHE A 325 -38.26 1.51 9.97
C PHE A 325 -39.66 1.35 9.36
N LEU A 326 -39.73 1.51 8.05
CA LEU A 326 -40.85 1.11 7.22
C LEU A 326 -40.52 -0.27 6.63
N LEU A 327 -41.43 -1.22 6.80
CA LEU A 327 -41.33 -2.58 6.29
C LEU A 327 -42.44 -2.80 5.27
N VAL A 328 -42.10 -3.24 4.06
CA VAL A 328 -43.05 -3.78 3.10
C VAL A 328 -42.79 -5.27 3.01
N LYS A 329 -43.78 -6.08 3.37
CA LYS A 329 -43.70 -7.54 3.30
C LYS A 329 -44.74 -8.04 2.31
N GLY A 330 -44.31 -8.84 1.35
CA GLY A 330 -45.21 -9.59 0.48
C GLY A 330 -44.89 -11.06 0.57
N ASP A 331 -45.90 -11.91 0.54
CA ASP A 331 -45.73 -13.35 0.45
C ASP A 331 -46.67 -13.94 -0.60
N PHE A 332 -46.19 -14.99 -1.24
CA PHE A 332 -46.92 -15.85 -2.14
C PHE A 332 -46.55 -17.29 -1.82
N ALA A 333 -47.52 -18.13 -1.52
CA ALA A 333 -47.33 -19.54 -1.20
C ALA A 333 -48.41 -20.35 -1.91
N ASP A 334 -48.01 -21.46 -2.52
CA ASP A 334 -48.90 -22.36 -3.25
C ASP A 334 -48.46 -23.82 -3.06
N ALA A 335 -49.43 -24.70 -2.82
CA ALA A 335 -49.24 -26.13 -2.61
C ALA A 335 -50.30 -26.92 -3.38
N PRO A 336 -50.04 -27.24 -4.66
CA PRO A 336 -50.93 -28.09 -5.45
C PRO A 336 -51.27 -29.38 -4.69
N GLY A 337 -52.55 -29.76 -4.67
CA GLY A 337 -53.02 -30.98 -3.98
C GLY A 337 -53.31 -30.83 -2.49
N ARG A 338 -53.04 -29.66 -1.89
CA ARG A 338 -53.72 -29.25 -0.65
C ARG A 338 -54.92 -28.37 -0.99
N GLU A 339 -56.07 -28.63 -0.39
CA GLU A 339 -57.24 -27.76 -0.52
C GLU A 339 -57.04 -26.46 0.27
N GLU A 340 -57.44 -25.34 -0.35
CA GLU A 340 -57.35 -24.01 0.26
C GLU A 340 -58.32 -23.85 1.44
N TRP A 341 -57.83 -23.29 2.53
CA TRP A 341 -58.63 -23.00 3.71
C TRP A 341 -58.91 -21.49 3.87
N ASP A 342 -60.04 -21.03 3.33
CA ASP A 342 -60.51 -19.63 3.46
C ASP A 342 -61.29 -19.41 4.78
N ASP A 343 -60.57 -19.46 5.91
CA ASP A 343 -61.13 -19.19 7.25
C ASP A 343 -60.26 -18.16 8.00
N PRO A 344 -60.81 -17.01 8.43
CA PRO A 344 -60.08 -15.99 9.18
C PRO A 344 -59.46 -16.46 10.51
N TYR A 345 -59.90 -17.60 11.06
CA TYR A 345 -59.40 -18.17 12.31
C TYR A 345 -58.29 -19.22 12.10
N ILE A 346 -58.01 -19.64 10.86
CA ILE A 346 -57.02 -20.67 10.52
C ILE A 346 -56.01 -20.10 9.50
N ASP A 347 -54.74 -20.01 9.91
CA ASP A 347 -53.64 -19.51 9.07
C ASP A 347 -53.19 -20.58 8.06
N ASP A 348 -53.59 -20.43 6.80
CA ASP A 348 -53.14 -21.28 5.69
C ASP A 348 -51.75 -20.84 5.21
N LYS A 349 -50.72 -21.63 5.57
CA LYS A 349 -49.32 -21.38 5.19
C LYS A 349 -48.95 -21.93 3.82
N TYR A 350 -49.85 -22.70 3.20
CA TYR A 350 -49.65 -23.42 1.96
C TYR A 350 -50.32 -22.72 0.77
N HIS A 351 -51.41 -21.99 1.03
CA HIS A 351 -52.04 -21.06 0.10
C HIS A 351 -52.11 -19.67 0.73
N SER A 352 -51.11 -18.84 0.45
CA SER A 352 -51.07 -17.48 0.98
C SER A 352 -50.70 -16.48 -0.12
N THR A 353 -51.42 -15.37 -0.20
CA THR A 353 -51.01 -14.22 -1.00
C THR A 353 -51.30 -12.97 -0.22
N SER A 354 -50.27 -12.32 0.28
CA SER A 354 -50.44 -11.12 1.09
C SER A 354 -49.42 -10.04 0.73
N ILE A 355 -49.82 -8.79 0.91
CA ILE A 355 -48.93 -7.64 0.89
C ILE A 355 -49.31 -6.70 2.04
N GLY A 356 -48.33 -6.40 2.88
CA GLY A 356 -48.49 -5.59 4.07
C GLY A 356 -47.42 -4.49 4.15
N VAL A 357 -47.83 -3.34 4.65
CA VAL A 357 -46.92 -2.25 5.02
C VAL A 357 -46.99 -2.06 6.52
N VAL A 358 -45.83 -2.14 7.19
CA VAL A 358 -45.71 -2.06 8.64
C VAL A 358 -44.73 -0.94 9.01
N LEU A 359 -45.14 -0.09 9.95
CA LEU A 359 -44.23 0.81 10.64
C LEU A 359 -43.76 0.12 11.91
N GLY A 360 -42.46 -0.14 12.00
CA GLY A 360 -41.86 -0.91 13.08
C GLY A 360 -40.75 -0.15 13.82
N GLY A 361 -40.51 -0.56 15.06
CA GLY A 361 -39.36 -0.12 15.85
C GLY A 361 -38.62 -1.33 16.40
N ASN A 362 -37.31 -1.37 16.24
CA ASN A 362 -36.45 -2.38 16.87
C ASN A 362 -35.60 -1.70 17.95
N TRP A 363 -35.71 -2.17 19.18
CA TRP A 363 -34.86 -1.76 20.29
C TRP A 363 -34.09 -2.96 20.83
N HIS A 364 -32.77 -2.91 20.71
CA HIS A 364 -31.90 -3.89 21.33
C HIS A 364 -31.61 -3.47 22.78
N LEU A 365 -32.33 -4.07 23.73
CA LEU A 365 -32.09 -3.89 25.16
C LEU A 365 -30.97 -4.83 25.59
N ASP A 366 -29.74 -4.35 25.54
CA ASP A 366 -28.60 -5.05 26.12
C ASP A 366 -28.30 -4.51 27.53
N TRP A 367 -28.11 -5.40 28.50
CA TRP A 367 -27.81 -5.02 29.87
C TRP A 367 -26.30 -4.74 30.06
N GLY A 368 -25.76 -3.80 29.28
CA GLY A 368 -24.41 -3.24 29.46
C GLY A 368 -23.43 -3.48 28.31
N ILE A 369 -23.77 -4.28 27.30
CA ILE A 369 -22.90 -4.57 26.15
C ILE A 369 -22.64 -3.28 25.35
N GLY A 370 -23.69 -2.56 24.97
CA GLY A 370 -23.59 -1.31 24.23
C GLY A 370 -22.89 -0.21 25.03
N THR A 371 -23.11 -0.16 26.35
CA THR A 371 -22.36 0.78 27.23
C THR A 371 -20.86 0.46 27.23
N ALA A 372 -20.50 -0.83 27.30
CA ALA A 372 -19.11 -1.26 27.22
C ALA A 372 -18.49 -0.94 25.85
N GLU A 373 -19.23 -1.13 24.74
CA GLU A 373 -18.78 -0.73 23.39
C GLU A 373 -18.53 0.77 23.27
N VAL A 374 -19.40 1.61 23.85
CA VAL A 374 -19.19 3.08 23.89
C VAL A 374 -17.93 3.43 24.68
N ASN A 375 -17.72 2.79 25.83
CA ASN A 375 -16.54 3.03 26.66
C ASN A 375 -15.25 2.54 25.98
N LYS A 376 -15.31 1.43 25.24
CA LYS A 376 -14.21 0.96 24.40
C LYS A 376 -13.81 2.01 23.35
N GLU A 377 -14.77 2.52 22.56
CA GLU A 377 -14.47 3.55 21.55
C GLU A 377 -13.93 4.85 22.19
N ARG A 378 -14.37 5.20 23.40
CA ARG A 378 -13.83 6.33 24.16
C ARG A 378 -12.38 6.10 24.58
N ALA A 379 -12.05 4.92 25.11
CA ALA A 379 -10.69 4.56 25.48
C ALA A 379 -9.76 4.56 24.24
N GLU A 380 -10.24 4.08 23.09
CA GLU A 380 -9.48 4.13 21.83
C GLU A 380 -9.27 5.58 21.34
N TYR A 381 -10.24 6.47 21.52
CA TYR A 381 -10.09 7.91 21.24
C TYR A 381 -9.05 8.57 22.16
N GLU A 382 -9.08 8.25 23.46
CA GLU A 382 -8.10 8.76 24.44
C GLU A 382 -6.69 8.23 24.15
N SER A 383 -6.56 6.95 23.80
CA SER A 383 -5.30 6.35 23.34
C SER A 383 -4.74 7.12 22.14
N LEU A 384 -5.56 7.34 21.10
CA LEU A 384 -5.15 8.07 19.90
C LEU A 384 -4.79 9.54 20.18
N THR A 385 -5.45 10.16 21.17
CA THR A 385 -5.13 11.52 21.61
C THR A 385 -3.74 11.58 22.25
N ASN A 386 -3.39 10.60 23.08
CA ASN A 386 -2.06 10.48 23.66
C ASN A 386 -1.00 10.17 22.58
N THR A 387 -1.32 9.33 21.59
CA THR A 387 -0.45 9.11 20.43
C THR A 387 -0.16 10.41 19.68
N LEU A 388 -1.15 11.28 19.49
CA LEU A 388 -0.95 12.60 18.86
C LEU A 388 0.00 13.50 19.68
N LEU A 389 -0.11 13.49 21.02
CA LEU A 389 0.77 14.26 21.89
C LEU A 389 2.22 13.75 21.85
N MET A 390 2.41 12.43 21.85
CA MET A 390 3.73 11.81 21.69
C MET A 390 4.32 12.15 20.33
N ALA A 391 3.55 11.95 19.25
CA ALA A 391 4.00 12.25 17.89
C ALA A 391 4.47 13.70 17.75
N LYS A 392 3.78 14.68 18.35
CA LYS A 392 4.22 16.09 18.34
C LYS A 392 5.62 16.27 18.93
N ARG A 393 5.93 15.61 20.05
CA ARG A 393 7.23 15.67 20.71
C ARG A 393 8.31 14.96 19.88
N ASP A 394 7.99 13.76 19.39
CA ASP A 394 8.91 12.95 18.60
C ASP A 394 9.29 13.65 17.29
N VAL A 395 8.32 14.28 16.61
CA VAL A 395 8.58 15.07 15.41
C VAL A 395 9.44 16.29 15.72
N ALA A 396 9.19 17.00 16.81
CA ALA A 396 10.01 18.16 17.18
C ALA A 396 11.47 17.76 17.42
N ILE A 397 11.71 16.66 18.14
CA ILE A 397 13.05 16.09 18.36
C ILE A 397 13.68 15.64 17.04
N GLN A 398 12.91 14.97 16.18
CA GLN A 398 13.41 14.49 14.89
C GLN A 398 13.83 15.65 13.97
N VAL A 399 13.05 16.73 13.89
CA VAL A 399 13.37 17.92 13.10
C VAL A 399 14.59 18.62 13.67
N MET A 400 14.65 18.81 14.98
CA MET A 400 15.82 19.34 15.67
C MET A 400 17.07 18.53 15.35
N LYS A 401 16.98 17.20 15.46
CA LYS A 401 18.08 16.30 15.15
C LYS A 401 18.57 16.49 13.71
N TYR A 402 17.69 16.38 12.71
CA TYR A 402 18.12 16.54 11.31
C TYR A 402 18.64 17.95 11.01
N TYR A 403 18.14 18.97 11.70
CA TYR A 403 18.67 20.32 11.59
C TYR A 403 20.12 20.40 12.08
N GLN A 404 20.40 19.85 13.26
CA GLN A 404 21.77 19.79 13.81
C GLN A 404 22.68 18.89 12.97
N ASP A 405 22.19 17.73 12.54
CA ASP A 405 22.93 16.79 11.68
C ASP A 405 23.34 17.44 10.34
N VAL A 406 22.56 18.40 9.82
CA VAL A 406 22.93 19.19 8.62
C VAL A 406 24.07 20.16 8.93
N LEU A 407 23.99 20.88 10.04
CA LEU A 407 25.01 21.87 10.42
C LEU A 407 26.34 21.19 10.73
N GLU A 408 26.32 20.11 11.51
CA GLU A 408 27.51 19.31 11.83
C GLU A 408 28.17 18.73 10.57
N ALA A 409 27.39 18.10 9.70
CA ALA A 409 27.93 17.53 8.47
C ALA A 409 28.50 18.62 7.54
N TYR A 410 27.88 19.79 7.49
CA TYR A 410 28.40 20.92 6.71
C TYR A 410 29.72 21.46 7.26
N GLU A 411 29.86 21.56 8.58
CA GLU A 411 31.14 21.92 9.22
C GLU A 411 32.21 20.86 8.91
N GLY A 412 31.85 19.58 8.90
CA GLY A 412 32.70 18.48 8.46
C GLY A 412 33.19 18.64 7.02
N VAL A 413 32.28 18.97 6.08
CA VAL A 413 32.63 19.25 4.67
C VAL A 413 33.71 20.34 4.60
N GLN A 414 33.51 21.47 5.28
CA GLN A 414 34.46 22.58 5.24
C GLN A 414 35.81 22.26 5.89
N THR A 415 35.79 21.48 6.97
CA THR A 415 36.99 21.12 7.74
C THR A 415 37.84 20.12 6.98
N TYR A 416 37.25 19.02 6.54
CA TYR A 416 37.97 17.96 5.85
C TYR A 416 38.36 18.35 4.41
N GLU A 417 37.64 19.25 3.76
CA GLU A 417 38.08 19.85 2.49
C GLU A 417 39.44 20.54 2.66
N LYS A 418 39.56 21.43 3.65
CA LYS A 418 40.81 22.13 3.96
C LYS A 418 41.91 21.16 4.38
N ALA A 419 41.56 20.15 5.20
CA ALA A 419 42.50 19.14 5.66
C ALA A 419 43.03 18.25 4.51
N ALA A 420 42.17 17.87 3.56
CA ALA A 420 42.56 17.13 2.36
C ALA A 420 43.48 17.99 1.46
N ILE A 421 43.13 19.26 1.23
CA ILE A 421 43.99 20.19 0.47
C ILE A 421 45.36 20.37 1.13
N ALA A 422 45.40 20.51 2.47
CA ALA A 422 46.65 20.64 3.21
C ALA A 422 47.49 19.36 3.15
N ALA A 423 46.88 18.19 3.33
CA ALA A 423 47.56 16.90 3.21
C ALA A 423 48.09 16.65 1.80
N ARG A 424 47.35 17.06 0.76
CA ARG A 424 47.82 17.00 -0.63
C ARG A 424 49.06 17.85 -0.87
N LYS A 425 49.11 19.06 -0.29
CA LYS A 425 50.32 19.90 -0.30
C LYS A 425 51.47 19.27 0.49
N TRP A 426 51.16 18.59 1.59
CA TRP A 426 52.15 17.87 2.38
C TRP A 426 52.77 16.71 1.59
N ILE A 427 52.00 15.97 0.79
CA ILE A 427 52.54 14.95 -0.14
C ILE A 427 53.59 15.57 -1.06
N VAL A 428 53.27 16.70 -1.71
CA VAL A 428 54.20 17.38 -2.63
C VAL A 428 55.50 17.79 -1.90
N ALA A 429 55.39 18.33 -0.69
CA ALA A 429 56.55 18.71 0.12
C ALA A 429 57.37 17.49 0.55
N ALA A 430 56.72 16.39 0.97
CA ALA A 430 57.39 15.16 1.39
C ALA A 430 58.15 14.51 0.22
N ILE A 431 57.54 14.47 -0.98
CA ILE A 431 58.21 13.99 -2.20
C ILE A 431 59.41 14.86 -2.55
N SER A 432 59.28 16.19 -2.47
CA SER A 432 60.38 17.11 -2.75
C SER A 432 61.55 16.94 -1.77
N ASN A 433 61.26 16.81 -0.47
CA ASN A 433 62.28 16.58 0.56
C ASN A 433 62.99 15.23 0.36
N PHE A 434 62.26 14.18 0.00
CA PHE A 434 62.83 12.88 -0.32
C PHE A 434 63.75 12.95 -1.55
N ASP A 435 63.34 13.67 -2.60
CA ASP A 435 64.15 13.85 -3.82
C ASP A 435 65.45 14.63 -3.56
N MET A 436 65.45 15.52 -2.56
CA MET A 436 66.64 16.23 -2.08
C MET A 436 67.48 15.41 -1.08
N GLY A 437 67.04 14.21 -0.69
CA GLY A 437 67.69 13.38 0.32
C GLY A 437 67.52 13.86 1.76
N LEU A 438 66.57 14.77 2.01
CA LEU A 438 66.27 15.35 3.33
C LEU A 438 65.10 14.67 4.04
N GLY A 439 64.38 13.76 3.37
CA GLY A 439 63.21 13.04 3.90
C GLY A 439 63.27 11.54 3.63
N THR A 440 62.33 10.81 4.20
CA THR A 440 62.24 9.34 4.10
C THR A 440 61.01 8.90 3.30
N VAL A 441 61.01 7.65 2.82
CA VAL A 441 59.81 7.05 2.21
C VAL A 441 58.63 7.05 3.19
N ASN A 442 58.91 6.88 4.48
CA ASN A 442 57.89 6.88 5.53
C ASN A 442 57.16 8.23 5.62
N ASP A 443 57.85 9.36 5.43
CA ASP A 443 57.23 10.68 5.46
C ASP A 443 56.23 10.86 4.30
N ILE A 444 56.54 10.30 3.13
CA ILE A 444 55.65 10.30 1.97
C ILE A 444 54.43 9.40 2.25
N ILE A 445 54.65 8.18 2.74
CA ILE A 445 53.57 7.24 3.07
C ILE A 445 52.60 7.87 4.07
N LEU A 446 53.11 8.49 5.15
CA LEU A 446 52.28 9.17 6.14
C LEU A 446 51.48 10.33 5.55
N ALA A 447 52.07 11.10 4.63
CA ALA A 447 51.36 12.18 3.94
C ALA A 447 50.24 11.63 3.02
N ILE A 448 50.48 10.53 2.30
CA ILE A 448 49.48 9.87 1.44
C ILE A 448 48.36 9.25 2.28
N GLU A 449 48.70 8.59 3.39
CA GLU A 449 47.74 8.04 4.35
C GLU A 449 46.83 9.16 4.86
N LYS A 450 47.41 10.27 5.34
CA LYS A 450 46.63 11.38 5.89
C LYS A 450 45.78 12.09 4.84
N TYR A 451 46.25 12.19 3.60
CA TYR A 451 45.42 12.67 2.49
C TYR A 451 44.23 11.75 2.24
N SER A 452 44.48 10.44 2.15
CA SER A 452 43.43 9.44 1.88
C SER A 452 42.37 9.42 2.98
N GLU A 453 42.79 9.51 4.24
CA GLU A 453 41.91 9.62 5.40
C GLU A 453 41.06 10.90 5.32
N ASN A 454 41.69 12.07 5.17
CA ASN A 454 40.97 13.35 5.11
C ASN A 454 40.04 13.44 3.89
N ARG A 455 40.44 12.86 2.75
CA ARG A 455 39.61 12.79 1.54
C ARG A 455 38.41 11.88 1.76
N GLY A 456 38.59 10.74 2.42
CA GLY A 456 37.50 9.85 2.82
C GLY A 456 36.50 10.54 3.76
N GLU A 457 36.98 11.22 4.78
CA GLU A 457 36.14 11.97 5.74
C GLU A 457 35.40 13.15 5.09
N TYR A 458 36.04 13.84 4.13
CA TYR A 458 35.38 14.85 3.31
C TYR A 458 34.21 14.27 2.52
N LEU A 459 34.42 13.14 1.84
CA LEU A 459 33.38 12.48 1.06
C LEU A 459 32.24 11.98 1.96
N SER A 460 32.57 11.38 3.11
CA SER A 460 31.59 10.95 4.11
C SER A 460 30.73 12.13 4.60
N SER A 461 31.38 13.23 5.00
CA SER A 461 30.71 14.45 5.45
C SER A 461 29.81 15.05 4.37
N LEU A 462 30.26 15.00 3.10
CA LEU A 462 29.48 15.52 1.96
C LEU A 462 28.22 14.70 1.69
N TYR A 463 28.32 13.38 1.82
CA TYR A 463 27.16 12.50 1.74
C TYR A 463 26.18 12.75 2.88
N ASP A 464 26.67 12.78 4.12
CA ASP A 464 25.82 13.02 5.29
C ASP A 464 25.16 14.39 5.22
N PHE A 465 25.86 15.42 4.76
CA PHE A 465 25.29 16.75 4.53
C PHE A 465 24.09 16.70 3.56
N ASN A 466 24.27 16.13 2.36
CA ASN A 466 23.21 16.05 1.36
C ASN A 466 22.05 15.14 1.79
N ARG A 467 22.36 14.02 2.46
CA ARG A 467 21.38 13.10 3.03
C ARG A 467 20.58 13.73 4.15
N ASN A 468 21.22 14.43 5.09
CA ASN A 468 20.55 15.09 6.20
C ASN A 468 19.70 16.26 5.72
N LEU A 469 20.13 16.98 4.67
CA LEU A 469 19.28 17.97 4.00
C LEU A 469 18.01 17.33 3.41
N ALA A 470 18.14 16.18 2.74
CA ALA A 470 16.97 15.46 2.22
C ALA A 470 16.04 14.98 3.35
N ARG A 471 16.60 14.53 4.48
CA ARG A 471 15.85 14.11 5.67
C ARG A 471 15.13 15.27 6.36
N LEU A 472 15.79 16.42 6.48
CA LEU A 472 15.19 17.64 7.01
C LEU A 472 14.03 18.10 6.10
N SER A 473 14.25 18.15 4.79
CA SER A 473 13.22 18.47 3.78
C SER A 473 12.01 17.54 3.86
N TYR A 474 12.24 16.22 3.97
CA TYR A 474 11.19 15.23 4.23
C TYR A 474 10.48 15.51 5.56
N ALA A 475 11.25 15.81 6.61
CA ALA A 475 10.70 16.00 7.94
C ALA A 475 9.82 17.25 8.06
N ILE A 476 10.11 18.32 7.34
CA ILE A 476 9.24 19.50 7.28
C ILE A 476 8.13 19.39 6.21
N ALA A 477 7.98 18.20 5.61
CA ALA A 477 7.00 17.86 4.59
C ALA A 477 7.04 18.78 3.35
N GLU A 478 8.25 19.19 2.94
CA GLU A 478 8.45 20.12 1.83
C GLU A 478 7.92 19.58 0.49
N TYR A 479 7.96 18.25 0.31
CA TYR A 479 7.45 17.56 -0.88
C TYR A 479 5.96 17.80 -1.17
N ARG A 480 5.18 18.31 -0.19
CA ARG A 480 3.76 18.64 -0.36
C ARG A 480 3.52 20.04 -0.91
N ARG A 481 4.52 20.93 -0.86
CA ARG A 481 4.38 22.32 -1.34
C ARG A 481 4.37 22.39 -2.86
N GLY A 482 5.12 21.51 -3.54
CA GLY A 482 5.14 21.42 -5.00
C GLY A 482 3.86 20.86 -5.64
N THR A 483 2.92 20.34 -4.84
CA THR A 483 1.62 19.84 -5.28
C THR A 483 0.46 20.80 -5.03
N GLN A 484 0.71 21.95 -4.39
CA GLN A 484 -0.30 22.98 -4.11
C GLN A 484 -0.20 24.20 -5.03
N GLN A 485 0.57 24.12 -6.11
CA GLN A 485 0.64 25.13 -7.17
C GLN A 485 0.07 24.59 -8.48
#